data_AF-A0A2W7CKY7-F1
#
_entry.id   AF-A0A2W7CKY7-F1
#
_cell.length_a   1.000
_cell.length_b   1.000
_cell.length_c   1.000
_cell.angle_alpha   90.00
_cell.angle_beta   90.00
_cell.angle_gamma   90.00
#
_symmetry.space_group_name_H-M   'P 1'
#
loop_
_entity.id
_entity.type
_entity.pdbx_description
1 polymer ?
#
loop_
_entity_poly.entity_id
_entity_poly.type
_entity_poly.pdbx_seq_one_letter_code
_entity_poly.pdbx_strand_id
1 'polypeptide(L)'
;MVKAQAQLVGHGISLRLITIEIRDVAQNRLITSLELLSPVNQREPGLTTYRQKRQRIYQAGVHLLELDLRRQCTRPFAQPQLPEVPYCIALTLAQGKTMELWPIDLHQGLTTVPIPLRQ
;
A
#
# COMPACT_ATOMS: atom_id res chain seq x y z
N MET A 1 10.13 -10.98 4.23
CA MET A 1 11.37 -10.17 4.14
C MET A 1 10.99 -8.70 4.13
N VAL A 2 11.58 -7.85 4.97
CA VAL A 2 11.35 -6.40 4.94
C VAL A 2 12.34 -5.79 3.95
N LYS A 3 11.85 -5.17 2.88
CA LYS A 3 12.67 -4.44 1.91
C LYS A 3 12.58 -2.95 2.19
N ALA A 4 13.72 -2.28 2.11
CA ALA A 4 13.82 -0.83 2.19
C ALA A 4 14.35 -0.28 0.87
N GLN A 5 13.62 0.64 0.26
CA GLN A 5 14.07 1.37 -0.93
C GLN A 5 14.21 2.84 -0.58
N ALA A 6 15.35 3.45 -0.90
CA ALA A 6 15.58 4.88 -0.69
C ALA A 6 15.23 5.65 -1.96
N GLN A 7 14.41 6.70 -1.85
CA GLN A 7 14.13 7.61 -2.95
C GLN A 7 14.39 9.04 -2.51
N LEU A 8 15.22 9.76 -3.27
CA LEU A 8 15.59 11.15 -3.00
C LEU A 8 14.45 12.08 -3.45
N VAL A 9 14.07 13.02 -2.59
CA VAL A 9 13.12 14.10 -2.91
C VAL A 9 13.87 15.43 -2.95
N GLY A 10 13.44 16.35 -3.83
CA GLY A 10 14.11 17.62 -4.16
C GLY A 10 14.37 18.64 -3.04
N HIS A 11 14.26 18.25 -1.76
CA HIS A 11 14.64 19.06 -0.59
C HIS A 11 15.72 18.38 0.28
N GLY A 12 16.46 17.40 -0.25
CA GLY A 12 17.59 16.76 0.47
C GLY A 12 17.18 15.76 1.57
N ILE A 13 15.90 15.44 1.69
CA ILE A 13 15.40 14.42 2.62
C ILE A 13 15.38 13.07 1.91
N SER A 14 16.12 12.09 2.46
CA SER A 14 16.05 10.69 2.02
C SER A 14 14.79 10.04 2.58
N LEU A 15 13.87 9.61 1.70
CA LEU A 15 12.70 8.85 2.11
C LEU A 15 12.99 7.36 2.02
N ARG A 16 12.76 6.64 3.12
CA ARG A 16 12.78 5.18 3.15
C ARG A 16 11.37 4.66 2.87
N LEU A 17 11.19 4.06 1.71
CA LEU A 17 10.01 3.28 1.37
C LEU A 17 10.13 1.94 2.07
N ILE A 18 9.14 1.61 2.90
CA ILE A 18 9.06 0.34 3.63
C ILE A 18 8.08 -0.56 2.90
N THR A 19 8.57 -1.72 2.49
CA THR A 19 7.75 -2.81 1.93
C THR A 19 7.98 -4.06 2.77
N ILE A 20 6.90 -4.72 3.18
CA ILE A 20 6.96 -6.03 3.82
C ILE A 20 6.43 -7.06 2.84
N GLU A 21 7.27 -8.02 2.47
CA GLU A 21 6.89 -9.12 1.58
C GLU A 21 6.66 -10.39 2.39
N ILE A 22 5.46 -10.97 2.22
CA ILE A 22 5.13 -12.31 2.69
C ILE A 22 5.25 -13.26 1.52
N ARG A 23 6.08 -14.28 1.68
CA ARG A 23 6.39 -15.26 0.64
C ARG A 23 6.09 -16.66 1.14
N ASP A 24 5.59 -17.50 0.24
CA ASP A 24 5.55 -18.93 0.45
C ASP A 24 6.98 -19.49 0.57
N VAL A 25 7.20 -20.40 1.50
CA VAL A 25 8.53 -20.95 1.79
C VAL A 25 8.96 -21.96 0.73
N ALA A 26 8.02 -22.78 0.22
CA ALA A 26 8.35 -23.88 -0.69
C ALA A 26 8.84 -23.37 -2.06
N GLN A 27 8.23 -22.32 -2.58
CA GLN A 27 8.51 -21.79 -3.93
C GLN A 27 9.07 -20.36 -3.91
N ASN A 28 9.30 -19.77 -2.73
CA ASN A 28 9.70 -18.36 -2.55
C ASN A 28 8.76 -17.36 -3.25
N ARG A 29 7.50 -17.77 -3.42
CA ARG A 29 6.50 -17.04 -4.21
C ARG A 29 5.93 -15.89 -3.38
N LEU A 30 5.90 -14.68 -3.94
CA LEU A 30 5.28 -13.54 -3.28
C LEU A 30 3.77 -13.77 -3.19
N ILE A 31 3.24 -13.73 -1.98
CA ILE A 31 1.81 -13.90 -1.70
C ILE A 31 1.16 -12.56 -1.40
N THR A 32 1.78 -11.77 -0.52
CA THR A 32 1.25 -10.48 -0.07
C THR A 32 2.37 -9.46 0.00
N SER A 33 2.13 -8.26 -0.55
CA SER A 33 2.96 -7.08 -0.38
C SER A 33 2.24 -6.10 0.54
N LEU A 34 2.88 -5.70 1.63
CA LEU A 34 2.43 -4.61 2.48
C LEU A 34 3.28 -3.38 2.18
N GLU A 35 2.64 -2.27 1.84
CA GLU A 35 3.30 -1.04 1.40
C GLU A 35 2.88 0.12 2.31
N LEU A 36 3.85 0.82 2.90
CA LEU A 36 3.59 2.10 3.55
C LEU A 36 3.64 3.21 2.51
N LEU A 37 2.53 3.91 2.29
CA LEU A 37 2.48 4.99 1.31
C LEU A 37 3.33 6.17 1.76
N SER A 38 4.22 6.60 0.86
CA SER A 38 5.07 7.77 1.08
C SER A 38 4.55 9.02 0.37
N PRO A 39 5.10 10.20 0.68
CA PRO A 39 4.79 11.41 -0.06
C PRO A 39 4.97 11.37 -1.56
N VAL A 40 5.97 10.62 -2.02
CA VAL A 40 6.30 10.49 -3.44
C VAL A 40 5.24 9.67 -4.17
N ASN A 41 4.61 8.71 -3.49
CA ASN A 41 3.62 7.83 -4.11
C ASN A 41 2.24 8.47 -4.33
N GLN A 42 2.05 9.70 -3.83
CA GLN A 42 0.76 10.39 -3.83
C GLN A 42 0.79 11.73 -4.59
N ARG A 43 1.90 12.03 -5.27
CA ARG A 43 2.09 13.24 -6.11
C ARG A 43 2.79 12.87 -7.41
N GLU A 44 2.50 13.56 -8.50
CA GLU A 44 3.19 13.31 -9.76
C GLU A 44 4.67 13.75 -9.70
N PRO A 45 5.59 13.04 -10.39
CA PRO A 45 5.33 11.86 -11.25
C PRO A 45 5.21 10.52 -10.48
N GLY A 46 5.50 10.51 -9.18
CA GLY A 46 5.58 9.28 -8.38
C GLY A 46 4.23 8.59 -8.15
N LEU A 47 3.12 9.32 -8.25
CA LEU A 47 1.76 8.77 -8.24
C LEU A 47 1.52 7.84 -9.44
N THR A 48 1.88 8.28 -10.65
CA THR A 48 1.78 7.43 -11.85
C THR A 48 2.68 6.19 -11.72
N THR A 49 3.93 6.37 -11.29
CA THR A 49 4.85 5.24 -11.08
C THR A 49 4.30 4.24 -10.07
N TYR A 50 3.71 4.73 -8.97
CA TYR A 50 3.15 3.87 -7.95
C TYR A 50 1.89 3.14 -8.44
N ARG A 51 0.99 3.80 -9.18
CA ARG A 51 -0.16 3.14 -9.84
C ARG A 51 0.26 2.01 -10.77
N GLN A 52 1.34 2.20 -11.55
CA GLN A 52 1.90 1.12 -12.37
C GLN A 52 2.44 -0.03 -11.52
N LYS A 53 3.11 0.24 -10.39
CA LYS A 53 3.53 -0.80 -9.43
C LYS A 53 2.32 -1.59 -8.92
N ARG A 54 1.25 -0.91 -8.50
CA ARG A 54 0.00 -1.54 -8.04
C ARG A 54 -0.56 -2.49 -9.10
N GLN A 55 -0.63 -2.03 -10.36
CA GLN A 55 -1.12 -2.84 -11.47
C GLN A 55 -0.27 -4.10 -11.69
N ARG A 56 1.07 -4.01 -11.61
CA ARG A 56 1.96 -5.18 -11.74
C ARG A 56 1.76 -6.19 -10.60
N ILE A 57 1.59 -5.71 -9.37
CA ILE A 57 1.33 -6.57 -8.19
C ILE A 57 0.00 -7.31 -8.38
N TYR A 58 -1.05 -6.58 -8.79
CA TYR A 58 -2.35 -7.17 -9.07
C TYR A 58 -2.28 -8.23 -10.19
N GLN A 59 -1.61 -7.91 -11.30
CA GLN A 59 -1.42 -8.85 -12.43
C GLN A 59 -0.62 -10.09 -12.06
N ALA A 60 0.28 -9.99 -11.06
CA ALA A 60 1.02 -11.12 -10.53
C ALA A 60 0.19 -12.02 -9.59
N GLY A 61 -1.09 -11.69 -9.33
CA GLY A 61 -1.94 -12.41 -8.39
C GLY A 61 -1.44 -12.27 -6.95
N VAL A 62 -0.86 -11.13 -6.60
CA VAL A 62 -0.33 -10.85 -5.26
C VAL A 62 -1.33 -9.96 -4.52
N HIS A 63 -1.61 -10.27 -3.26
CA HIS A 63 -2.41 -9.42 -2.38
C HIS A 63 -1.63 -8.14 -2.06
N LEU A 64 -2.31 -6.99 -2.08
CA LEU A 64 -1.69 -5.71 -1.81
C LEU A 64 -2.37 -5.05 -0.62
N LEU A 65 -1.63 -4.81 0.46
CA LEU A 65 -2.10 -4.08 1.63
C LEU A 65 -1.36 -2.74 1.73
N GLU A 66 -2.09 -1.64 1.67
CA GLU A 66 -1.55 -0.29 1.63
C GLU A 66 -1.91 0.46 2.92
N LEU A 67 -0.91 1.02 3.59
CA LEU A 67 -1.11 1.91 4.73
C LEU A 67 -1.00 3.36 4.26
N ASP A 68 -2.12 4.07 4.25
CA ASP A 68 -2.16 5.50 3.97
C ASP A 68 -2.22 6.29 5.27
N LEU A 69 -1.08 6.84 5.67
CA LEU A 69 -0.95 7.67 6.86
C LEU A 69 -0.88 9.17 6.54
N ARG A 70 -1.42 9.62 5.39
CA ARG A 70 -1.36 11.03 4.99
C ARG A 70 -2.73 11.63 4.67
N ARG A 71 -2.91 12.88 5.14
CA ARG A 71 -4.20 13.57 5.21
C ARG A 71 -4.52 14.51 4.04
N GLN A 72 -3.55 14.84 3.18
CA GLN A 72 -3.69 15.97 2.22
C GLN A 72 -3.18 15.65 0.80
N CYS A 73 -3.18 14.39 0.39
CA CYS A 73 -2.68 14.02 -0.94
C CYS A 73 -3.59 13.01 -1.63
N THR A 74 -3.47 12.96 -2.96
CA THR A 74 -4.27 12.09 -3.82
C THR A 74 -3.97 10.63 -3.51
N ARG A 75 -5.01 9.89 -3.14
CA ARG A 75 -4.89 8.45 -2.94
C ARG A 75 -4.60 7.75 -4.26
N PRO A 76 -3.73 6.73 -4.26
CA PRO A 76 -3.38 6.01 -5.49
C PRO A 76 -4.49 5.08 -5.99
N PHE A 77 -5.54 4.89 -5.18
CA PHE A 77 -6.79 4.20 -5.52
C PHE A 77 -7.99 5.15 -5.45
N ALA A 78 -9.01 4.83 -6.25
CA ALA A 78 -10.32 5.47 -6.17
C ALA A 78 -11.31 4.48 -5.54
N GLN A 79 -11.89 4.84 -4.40
CA GLN A 79 -13.01 4.12 -3.80
C GLN A 79 -14.14 5.12 -3.54
N PRO A 80 -15.23 5.09 -4.33
CA PRO A 80 -16.30 6.10 -4.25
C PRO A 80 -16.98 6.18 -2.88
N GLN A 81 -16.95 5.08 -2.11
CA GLN A 81 -17.60 4.97 -0.80
C GLN A 81 -16.67 5.27 0.38
N LEU A 82 -15.41 5.63 0.13
CA LEU A 82 -14.47 5.91 1.22
C LEU A 82 -14.83 7.26 1.87
N PRO A 83 -15.17 7.29 3.17
CA PRO A 83 -15.38 8.55 3.87
C PRO A 83 -14.09 9.38 3.90
N GLU A 84 -14.22 10.69 4.07
CA GLU A 84 -13.06 11.57 4.26
C GLU A 84 -12.42 11.29 5.61
N VAL A 85 -11.47 10.36 5.62
CA VAL A 85 -10.75 9.94 6.83
C VAL A 85 -9.29 10.31 6.73
N PRO A 86 -8.64 10.62 7.87
CA PRO A 86 -7.26 11.08 7.85
C PRO A 86 -6.29 9.97 7.44
N TYR A 87 -6.57 8.74 7.86
CA TYR A 87 -5.76 7.56 7.59
C TYR A 87 -6.64 6.38 7.16
N CYS A 88 -6.08 5.46 6.39
CA CYS A 88 -6.75 4.20 6.12
C CYS A 88 -5.77 3.06 5.82
N ILE A 89 -6.24 1.83 6.02
CA ILE A 89 -5.62 0.63 5.49
C ILE A 89 -6.49 0.14 4.34
N ALA A 90 -5.87 -0.19 3.21
CA ALA A 90 -6.55 -0.71 2.03
C ALA A 90 -5.99 -2.06 1.63
N LEU A 91 -6.84 -3.08 1.54
CA LEU A 91 -6.47 -4.42 1.08
C LEU A 91 -7.12 -4.70 -0.27
N THR A 92 -6.28 -4.95 -1.28
CA THR A 92 -6.69 -5.50 -2.57
C THR A 92 -6.30 -6.97 -2.61
N LEU A 93 -7.29 -7.87 -2.69
CA LEU A 93 -7.04 -9.30 -2.78
C LEU A 93 -6.49 -9.70 -4.16
N ALA A 94 -5.64 -10.72 -4.18
CA ALA A 94 -5.22 -11.40 -5.39
C ALA A 94 -6.47 -11.83 -6.18
N GLN A 95 -6.61 -11.36 -7.43
CA GLN A 95 -7.74 -11.67 -8.32
C GLN A 95 -9.10 -11.11 -7.87
N GLY A 96 -9.15 -10.36 -6.75
CA GLY A 96 -10.35 -9.71 -6.26
C GLY A 96 -10.64 -8.41 -7.00
N LYS A 97 -11.91 -8.19 -7.37
CA LYS A 97 -12.37 -6.90 -7.93
C LYS A 97 -12.68 -5.86 -6.83
N THR A 98 -12.72 -6.30 -5.59
CA THR A 98 -13.14 -5.52 -4.43
C THR A 98 -11.96 -5.24 -3.52
N MET A 99 -11.93 -4.02 -2.99
CA MET A 99 -10.94 -3.57 -2.02
C MET A 99 -11.62 -3.43 -0.66
N GLU A 100 -11.04 -4.05 0.36
CA GLU A 100 -11.44 -3.86 1.74
C GLU A 100 -10.73 -2.63 2.31
N LEU A 101 -11.46 -1.80 3.04
CA LEU A 101 -10.96 -0.55 3.60
C LEU A 101 -11.25 -0.48 5.09
N TRP A 102 -10.23 -0.14 5.87
CA TRP A 102 -10.35 0.21 7.27
C TRP A 102 -10.01 1.70 7.43
N PRO A 103 -11.01 2.58 7.61
CA PRO A 103 -10.77 3.96 8.00
C PRO A 103 -10.16 4.01 9.40
N ILE A 104 -9.25 4.96 9.63
CA ILE A 104 -8.61 5.16 10.93
C ILE A 104 -8.65 6.65 11.27
N ASP A 105 -9.28 6.96 12.39
CA ASP A 105 -9.28 8.30 12.98
C ASP A 105 -8.01 8.60 13.78
N LEU A 106 -7.70 9.87 13.97
CA LEU A 106 -6.46 10.31 14.64
C LEU A 106 -6.35 9.88 16.10
N HIS A 107 -7.49 9.77 16.76
CA HIS A 107 -7.57 9.44 18.18
C HIS A 107 -7.65 7.92 18.41
N GLN A 108 -7.75 7.14 17.32
CA GLN A 108 -7.82 5.69 17.37
C GLN A 108 -6.42 5.09 17.21
N GLY A 109 -6.14 4.01 17.95
CA GLY A 109 -4.96 3.18 17.68
C GLY A 109 -5.04 2.53 16.30
N LEU A 110 -3.90 2.12 15.74
CA LEU A 110 -3.87 1.33 14.50
C LEU A 110 -4.68 0.05 14.67
N THR A 111 -5.66 -0.16 13.79
CA THR A 111 -6.49 -1.36 13.78
C THR A 111 -5.68 -2.58 13.36
N THR A 112 -5.83 -3.69 14.09
CA THR A 112 -5.33 -5.00 13.65
C THR A 112 -6.18 -5.49 12.48
N VAL A 113 -5.54 -5.75 11.34
CA VAL A 113 -6.20 -6.22 10.12
C VAL A 113 -5.68 -7.61 9.72
N PRO A 114 -6.52 -8.46 9.10
CA PRO A 114 -6.08 -9.75 8.60
C PRO A 114 -5.09 -9.57 7.46
N ILE A 115 -4.06 -10.41 7.43
CA ILE A 115 -3.12 -10.46 6.32
C ILE A 115 -3.34 -11.77 5.55
N PRO A 116 -3.77 -11.73 4.27
CA PRO A 116 -3.93 -12.94 3.48
C PRO A 116 -2.60 -13.68 3.31
N LEU A 117 -2.63 -15.01 3.45
CA LEU A 117 -1.43 -15.88 3.36
C LEU A 117 -1.55 -16.93 2.25
N ARG A 118 -2.67 -16.98 1.53
CA ARG A 118 -2.93 -17.91 0.42
C ARG A 118 -3.70 -17.18 -0.68
N GLN A 119 -3.62 -17.69 -1.91
CA GLN A 119 -4.40 -17.19 -3.05
C GLN A 119 -5.81 -17.78 -3.04
#